data_AF-A0A0P0AK01-F1
#
_entry.id   AF-A0A0P0AK01-F1
#
_cell.length_a   1.000
_cell.length_b   1.000
_cell.length_c   1.000
_cell.angle_alpha   90.00
_cell.angle_beta   90.00
_cell.angle_gamma   90.00
#
_symmetry.space_group_name_H-M   'P 1'
#
loop_
_entity.id
_entity.type
_entity.pdbx_description
1 polymer ?
#
loop_
_entity_poly.entity_id
_entity_poly.type
_entity_poly.pdbx_seq_one_letter_code
_entity_poly.pdbx_strand_id
1 'polypeptide(L)'
;MASHARFCSPALALLVAVAAVAVVAPNSLGVKGDNSEISAKNCVPGSSFKSSDGCNDCTCAADGSSVCTLRACLPGPVEAERCVPGSSFRASDGCNHCTCSKSGIPTCTRMACIPGLP
;
A
#
# COMPACT_ATOMS: atom_id res chain seq x y z
N MET A 1 38.05 -52.42 15.17
CA MET A 1 37.99 -51.36 16.20
C MET A 1 39.37 -51.29 16.88
N ALA A 2 40.19 -50.29 16.53
CA ALA A 2 41.33 -49.79 17.31
C ALA A 2 42.15 -48.79 16.47
N SER A 3 42.25 -47.53 16.91
CA SER A 3 43.54 -46.86 17.16
C SER A 3 43.36 -45.36 17.38
N HIS A 4 43.85 -44.91 18.53
CA HIS A 4 44.01 -43.51 18.90
C HIS A 4 45.30 -42.91 18.32
N ALA A 5 45.24 -41.57 18.19
CA ALA A 5 46.31 -40.56 18.30
C ALA A 5 47.25 -40.30 17.12
N ARG A 6 47.21 -39.05 16.60
CA ARG A 6 48.39 -38.14 16.47
C ARG A 6 47.97 -36.67 16.48
N PHE A 7 48.33 -35.95 17.54
CA PHE A 7 48.50 -34.49 17.56
C PHE A 7 49.85 -34.14 16.89
N CYS A 8 49.95 -33.04 16.12
CA CYS A 8 51.07 -32.08 16.13
C CYS A 8 50.90 -30.97 15.07
N SER A 9 50.66 -29.71 15.46
CA SER A 9 51.50 -28.57 15.07
C SER A 9 50.95 -27.23 15.60
N PRO A 10 51.74 -26.52 16.44
CA PRO A 10 51.45 -25.17 16.93
C PRO A 10 52.23 -24.11 16.14
N ALA A 11 51.55 -23.11 15.59
CA ALA A 11 52.15 -21.83 15.22
C ALA A 11 51.00 -20.82 15.12
N LEU A 12 50.70 -20.14 16.22
CA LEU A 12 51.20 -18.80 16.56
C LEU A 12 50.46 -17.71 15.79
N ALA A 13 49.66 -16.99 16.56
CA ALA A 13 48.86 -15.84 16.20
C ALA A 13 49.66 -14.76 15.48
N LEU A 14 49.01 -14.04 14.56
CA LEU A 14 49.20 -12.60 14.50
C LEU A 14 47.86 -11.90 14.32
N LEU A 15 47.48 -11.24 15.42
CA LEU A 15 46.50 -10.16 15.46
C LEU A 15 46.86 -9.11 14.41
N VAL A 16 45.89 -8.76 13.56
CA VAL A 16 45.78 -7.38 13.11
C VAL A 16 44.34 -6.95 13.37
N ALA A 17 44.17 -6.29 14.52
CA ALA A 17 43.03 -5.42 14.72
C ALA A 17 43.21 -4.21 13.80
N VAL A 18 42.23 -3.93 12.94
CA VAL A 18 41.96 -2.55 12.52
C VAL A 18 40.51 -2.29 12.87
N ALA A 19 40.34 -1.53 13.95
CA ALA A 19 39.09 -0.89 14.27
C ALA A 19 38.83 0.22 13.24
N ALA A 20 37.66 0.20 12.62
CA ALA A 20 37.05 1.40 12.08
C ALA A 20 35.55 1.29 12.33
N VAL A 21 35.12 1.80 13.49
CA VAL A 21 33.73 2.19 13.69
C VAL A 21 33.49 3.40 12.78
N ALA A 22 32.66 3.20 11.76
CA ALA A 22 31.97 4.29 11.08
C ALA A 22 30.48 3.98 11.11
N VAL A 23 29.82 4.50 12.14
CA VAL A 23 28.37 4.66 12.15
C VAL A 23 28.05 5.73 11.10
N VAL A 24 27.45 5.33 9.98
CA VAL A 24 26.58 6.22 9.19
C VAL A 24 25.41 5.38 8.71
N ALA A 25 24.26 5.55 9.35
CA ALA A 25 22.98 5.20 8.76
C ALA A 25 22.63 6.29 7.73
N PRO A 26 22.39 5.97 6.45
CA PRO A 26 21.59 6.83 5.61
C PRO A 26 20.12 6.47 5.83
N ASN A 27 19.39 7.40 6.44
CA ASN A 27 17.94 7.45 6.29
C ASN A 27 17.58 7.61 4.81
N SER A 28 16.50 6.93 4.41
CA SER A 28 15.62 7.24 3.27
C SER A 28 16.23 7.19 1.86
N LEU A 29 16.19 6.01 1.25
CA LEU A 29 15.90 5.89 -0.18
C LEU A 29 14.41 5.60 -0.36
N GLY A 30 13.63 6.68 -0.40
CA GLY A 30 12.39 6.65 -1.14
C GLY A 30 12.74 6.45 -2.62
N VAL A 31 12.27 5.36 -3.20
CA VAL A 31 12.19 5.23 -4.66
C VAL A 31 10.73 5.32 -5.05
N LYS A 32 10.50 6.40 -5.79
CA LYS A 32 9.31 6.79 -6.53
C LYS A 32 8.82 5.65 -7.42
N GLY A 33 7.51 5.40 -7.35
CA GLY A 33 6.86 4.33 -8.08
C GLY A 33 7.03 4.39 -9.59
N ASP A 34 7.12 3.20 -10.17
CA ASP A 34 6.73 2.89 -11.52
C ASP A 34 5.51 1.96 -11.49
N ASN A 35 4.49 2.42 -12.19
CA ASN A 35 3.20 1.81 -12.37
C ASN A 35 3.31 0.50 -13.16
N SER A 36 3.45 -0.61 -12.45
CA SER A 36 2.95 -1.89 -12.92
C SER A 36 2.34 -2.57 -11.72
N GLU A 37 1.02 -2.42 -11.60
CA GLU A 37 0.18 -3.24 -10.75
C GLU A 37 0.40 -4.70 -11.15
N ILE A 38 1.43 -5.34 -10.58
CA ILE A 38 1.41 -6.78 -10.39
C ILE A 38 0.34 -6.97 -9.34
N SER A 39 -0.90 -6.99 -9.82
CA SER A 39 -2.06 -7.49 -9.12
C SER A 39 -1.77 -8.97 -8.87
N ALA A 40 -0.92 -9.25 -7.88
CA ALA A 40 -0.93 -10.51 -7.16
C ALA A 40 -2.21 -10.53 -6.31
N LYS A 41 -3.35 -10.43 -7.00
CA LYS A 41 -4.66 -10.77 -6.47
C LYS A 41 -4.91 -12.16 -6.99
N ASN A 42 -4.52 -13.17 -6.21
CA ASN A 42 -4.95 -14.54 -6.41
C ASN A 42 -6.48 -14.57 -6.37
N CYS A 43 -7.12 -14.38 -7.53
CA CYS A 43 -8.54 -14.63 -7.68
C CYS A 43 -8.78 -16.15 -7.69
N VAL A 44 -10.01 -16.57 -7.45
CA VAL A 44 -10.35 -18.01 -7.49
C VAL A 44 -10.47 -18.43 -8.96
N PRO A 45 -9.71 -19.42 -9.45
CA PRO A 45 -9.81 -19.89 -10.84
C PRO A 45 -11.24 -20.18 -11.28
N GLY A 46 -11.64 -19.67 -12.44
CA GLY A 46 -12.99 -19.80 -12.99
C GLY A 46 -14.03 -18.85 -12.40
N SER A 47 -13.69 -18.06 -11.37
CA SER A 47 -14.58 -17.02 -10.85
C SER A 47 -14.72 -15.84 -11.82
N SER A 48 -15.84 -15.13 -11.71
CA SER A 48 -16.08 -13.86 -12.40
C SER A 48 -16.44 -12.79 -11.38
N PHE A 49 -15.94 -11.58 -11.58
CA PHE A 49 -16.13 -10.45 -10.68
C PHE A 49 -16.10 -9.12 -11.45
N LYS A 50 -16.49 -8.03 -10.79
CA LYS A 50 -16.38 -6.68 -11.34
C LYS A 50 -15.06 -6.04 -10.91
N SER A 51 -14.47 -5.21 -11.78
CA SER A 51 -13.34 -4.35 -11.43
C SER A 51 -13.66 -3.45 -10.23
N SER A 52 -12.65 -2.83 -9.63
CA SER A 52 -12.79 -2.02 -8.42
C SER A 52 -13.76 -0.84 -8.54
N ASP A 53 -13.96 -0.33 -9.75
CA ASP A 53 -14.93 0.72 -10.09
C ASP A 53 -16.33 0.16 -10.45
N GLY A 54 -16.53 -1.16 -10.35
CA GLY A 54 -17.80 -1.84 -10.65
C GLY A 54 -18.12 -1.97 -12.15
N CYS A 55 -17.25 -1.48 -13.03
CA CYS A 55 -17.56 -1.24 -14.44
C CYS A 55 -17.21 -2.42 -15.35
N ASN A 56 -15.97 -2.89 -15.30
CA ASN A 56 -15.48 -3.96 -16.18
C ASN A 56 -15.76 -5.33 -15.59
N ASP A 57 -16.19 -6.26 -16.46
CA ASP A 57 -16.28 -7.68 -16.13
C ASP A 57 -14.91 -8.33 -16.23
N CYS A 58 -14.54 -9.07 -15.19
CA CYS A 58 -13.28 -9.78 -15.05
C CYS A 58 -13.50 -11.28 -14.85
N THR A 59 -12.65 -12.10 -15.43
CA THR A 59 -12.63 -13.56 -15.23
C THR A 59 -11.25 -14.00 -14.74
N CYS A 60 -11.24 -14.93 -13.79
CA CYS A 60 -10.01 -15.49 -13.25
C CYS A 60 -9.56 -16.72 -14.03
N ALA A 61 -8.32 -16.69 -14.53
CA ALA A 61 -7.66 -17.80 -15.20
C ALA A 61 -7.15 -18.85 -14.21
N ALA A 62 -6.71 -20.00 -14.74
CA ALA A 62 -6.24 -21.13 -13.94
C ALA A 62 -4.96 -20.84 -13.14
N ASP A 63 -4.14 -19.91 -13.61
CA ASP A 63 -2.90 -19.47 -12.96
C ASP A 63 -3.13 -18.39 -11.88
N GLY A 64 -4.39 -18.03 -11.62
CA GLY A 64 -4.77 -17.00 -10.65
C GLY A 64 -4.64 -15.56 -11.18
N SER A 65 -4.28 -15.38 -12.45
CA SER A 65 -4.36 -14.08 -13.12
C SER A 65 -5.80 -13.76 -13.50
N SER A 66 -6.12 -12.47 -13.69
CA SER A 66 -7.45 -12.06 -14.15
C SER A 66 -7.36 -11.26 -15.45
N VAL A 67 -8.36 -11.46 -16.31
CA VAL A 67 -8.54 -10.72 -17.55
C VAL A 67 -9.86 -9.98 -17.47
N CYS A 68 -9.84 -8.67 -17.72
CA CYS A 68 -11.01 -7.82 -17.66
C CYS A 68 -11.36 -7.25 -19.04
N THR A 69 -12.65 -6.95 -19.24
CA THR A 69 -13.10 -6.11 -20.36
C THR A 69 -12.53 -4.70 -20.26
N LEU A 70 -12.46 -3.98 -21.39
CA LEU A 70 -11.96 -2.61 -21.48
C LEU A 70 -13.07 -1.65 -21.92
N ARG A 71 -14.02 -1.40 -21.01
CA ARG A 71 -15.08 -0.41 -21.21
C ARG A 71 -14.59 0.95 -20.70
N ALA A 72 -14.97 2.02 -21.39
CA ALA A 72 -14.81 3.36 -20.86
C ALA A 72 -15.73 3.51 -19.65
N CYS A 73 -15.14 3.66 -18.47
CA CYS A 73 -15.88 3.77 -17.22
C CYS A 73 -16.11 5.24 -16.91
N LEU A 74 -17.37 5.61 -16.70
CA LEU A 74 -17.68 6.89 -16.08
C LEU A 74 -17.15 6.85 -14.65
N PRO A 75 -16.68 7.98 -14.09
CA PRO A 75 -16.48 8.05 -12.64
C PRO A 75 -17.79 7.61 -11.99
N GLY A 76 -17.74 6.49 -11.28
CA GLY A 76 -18.89 6.00 -10.54
C GLY A 76 -19.39 7.09 -9.60
N PRO A 77 -20.65 7.02 -9.13
CA PRO A 77 -21.06 7.87 -8.03
C PRO A 77 -20.03 7.68 -6.93
N VAL A 78 -19.26 8.74 -6.64
CA VAL A 78 -18.33 8.75 -5.52
C VAL A 78 -19.23 8.46 -4.33
N GLU A 79 -19.16 7.25 -3.79
CA GLU A 79 -19.90 6.94 -2.57
C GLU A 79 -19.42 7.96 -1.57
N ALA A 80 -20.30 8.91 -1.24
CA ALA A 80 -19.97 9.95 -0.29
C ALA A 80 -19.51 9.22 0.96
N GLU A 81 -18.26 9.47 1.34
CA GLU A 81 -17.65 8.76 2.46
C GLU A 81 -18.58 8.89 3.66
N ARG A 82 -19.02 7.75 4.17
CA ARG A 82 -20.07 7.73 5.18
C ARG A 82 -19.54 8.41 6.43
N CYS A 83 -20.39 9.21 7.06
CA CYS A 83 -20.07 9.93 8.29
C CYS A 83 -20.93 9.42 9.46
N VAL A 84 -20.50 9.74 10.68
CA VAL A 84 -21.26 9.41 11.90
C VAL A 84 -22.51 10.30 11.96
N PRO A 85 -23.74 9.76 12.05
CA PRO A 85 -24.97 10.56 12.10
C PRO A 85 -24.93 11.68 13.15
N GLY A 86 -25.30 12.89 12.75
CA GLY A 86 -25.30 14.07 13.63
C GLY A 86 -23.91 14.70 13.88
N SER A 87 -22.83 14.10 13.40
CA SER A 87 -21.50 14.72 13.49
C SER A 87 -21.36 15.96 12.61
N SER A 88 -20.41 16.84 12.98
CA SER A 88 -19.97 17.98 12.18
C SER A 88 -18.45 17.95 12.05
N PHE A 89 -17.93 18.23 10.86
CA PHE A 89 -16.51 18.10 10.55
C PHE A 89 -16.09 19.03 9.39
N ARG A 90 -14.78 19.23 9.21
CA ARG A 90 -14.22 19.93 8.04
C ARG A 90 -14.04 18.95 6.89
N ALA A 91 -14.41 19.36 5.68
CA ALA A 91 -14.10 18.62 4.47
C ALA A 91 -12.58 18.45 4.31
N SER A 92 -12.16 17.53 3.44
CA SER A 92 -10.74 17.26 3.17
C SER A 92 -9.97 18.46 2.61
N ASP A 93 -10.69 19.48 2.12
CA ASP A 93 -10.13 20.78 1.71
C ASP A 93 -9.79 21.71 2.89
N GLY A 94 -10.14 21.32 4.13
CA GLY A 94 -9.88 22.08 5.37
C GLY A 94 -10.78 23.31 5.59
N CYS A 95 -11.59 23.69 4.61
CA CYS A 95 -12.29 24.98 4.59
C CYS A 95 -13.82 24.78 4.61
N ASN A 96 -14.36 23.86 3.83
CA ASN A 96 -15.78 23.58 3.82
C ASN A 96 -16.22 22.86 5.10
N HIS A 97 -17.38 23.25 5.64
CA HIS A 97 -17.95 22.62 6.83
C HIS A 97 -19.05 21.65 6.42
N CYS A 98 -19.01 20.45 6.99
CA CYS A 98 -19.94 19.37 6.70
C CYS A 98 -20.77 19.03 7.93
N THR A 99 -22.03 18.65 7.71
CA THR A 99 -22.89 18.03 8.71
C THR A 99 -23.38 16.68 8.21
N CYS A 100 -23.46 15.71 9.11
CA CYS A 100 -23.87 14.35 8.77
C CYS A 100 -25.35 14.12 9.01
N SER A 101 -26.08 13.73 7.96
CA SER A 101 -27.49 13.32 8.08
C SER A 101 -27.66 12.05 8.89
N LYS A 102 -28.90 11.75 9.30
CA LYS A 102 -29.25 10.50 10.00
C LYS A 102 -28.93 9.24 9.19
N SER A 103 -28.90 9.35 7.86
CA SER A 103 -28.58 8.25 6.94
C SER A 103 -27.07 8.09 6.67
N GLY A 104 -26.22 8.83 7.38
CA GLY A 104 -24.76 8.78 7.23
C GLY A 104 -24.25 9.47 5.96
N ILE A 105 -25.07 10.33 5.34
CA ILE A 105 -24.69 11.10 4.15
C ILE A 105 -24.23 12.49 4.58
N PRO A 106 -23.00 12.92 4.24
CA PRO A 106 -22.51 14.24 4.56
C PRO A 106 -23.06 15.31 3.60
N THR A 107 -23.41 16.46 4.15
CA THR A 107 -23.77 17.67 3.40
C THR A 107 -22.80 18.78 3.78
N CYS A 108 -22.00 19.22 2.81
CA CYS A 108 -20.96 20.23 3.01
C CYS A 108 -21.31 21.56 2.35
N THR A 109 -20.80 22.65 2.91
CA THR A 109 -20.74 23.93 2.20
C THR A 109 -19.92 23.80 0.92
N ARG A 110 -20.13 24.72 -0.03
CA ARG A 110 -19.36 24.80 -1.30
C ARG A 110 -18.73 26.18 -1.47
N MET A 111 -17.99 26.62 -0.47
CA MET A 111 -17.21 27.85 -0.52
C MET A 111 -15.96 27.62 -1.36
N ALA A 112 -15.53 28.65 -2.10
CA ALA A 112 -14.25 28.63 -2.77
C ALA A 112 -13.14 28.65 -1.71
N CYS A 113 -12.31 27.60 -1.70
CA CYS A 113 -11.23 27.46 -0.73
C CYS A 113 -9.91 27.90 -1.36
N ILE A 114 -9.12 28.68 -0.61
CA ILE A 114 -7.75 29.03 -0.98
C ILE A 114 -6.83 27.98 -0.37
N PRO A 115 -6.04 27.24 -1.16
CA PRO A 115 -5.10 26.28 -0.60
C PRO A 115 -4.11 26.97 0.34
N GLY A 116 -4.04 26.50 1.59
CA GLY A 116 -3.01 26.92 2.55
C GLY A 116 -3.38 28.05 3.52
N LEU A 117 -4.67 28.40 3.68
CA LEU A 117 -5.12 29.31 4.73
C LEU A 117 -5.90 28.55 5.82
N PRO A 118 -5.56 28.69 7.12
CA PRO A 118 -6.38 28.17 8.22
C PRO A 118 -7.69 28.94 8.42
#